data_AF-A0A419SMC6-F1
#
_entry.id   AF-A0A419SMC6-F1
#
_cell.length_a   1.000
_cell.length_b   1.000
_cell.length_c   1.000
_cell.angle_alpha   90.00
_cell.angle_beta   90.00
_cell.angle_gamma   90.00
#
_symmetry.space_group_name_H-M   'P 1'
#
loop_
_entity.id
_entity.type
_entity.pdbx_description
1 polymer ?
#
loop_
_entity_poly.entity_id
_entity_poly.type
_entity_poly.pdbx_seq_one_letter_code
_entity_poly.pdbx_strand_id
1 'polypeptide(L)'
;MSVRIRFNHEQLEALVLAHLRSQYPQFNLRDAILESSTGVGDEVRSWWIACEHQDGNESIIEDEQILLLIQEDKGWQKIKEHRVSVTEREGFILEVVGLDS
;
A
#
# COMPACT_ATOMS: atom_id res chain seq x y z
N MET A 1 6.56 21.37 4.27
CA MET A 1 5.08 21.57 4.43
C MET A 1 4.45 20.20 4.67
N SER A 2 3.30 20.07 5.33
CA SER A 2 2.62 18.76 5.42
C SER A 2 1.63 18.58 4.28
N VAL A 3 1.71 17.46 3.57
CA VAL A 3 0.82 17.11 2.46
C VAL A 3 0.02 15.87 2.85
N ARG A 4 -1.28 15.88 2.58
CA ARG A 4 -2.16 14.73 2.78
C ARG A 4 -2.54 14.13 1.43
N ILE A 5 -2.40 12.82 1.33
CA ILE A 5 -2.85 12.05 0.18
C ILE A 5 -3.76 10.91 0.64
N ARG A 6 -4.61 10.46 -0.28
CA ARG A 6 -5.55 9.36 -0.07
C ARG A 6 -5.35 8.34 -1.18
N PHE A 7 -5.28 7.07 -0.81
CA PHE A 7 -5.28 5.95 -1.74
C PHE A 7 -6.49 5.05 -1.48
N ASN A 8 -7.10 4.57 -2.56
CA ASN A 8 -7.98 3.40 -2.51
C ASN A 8 -7.18 2.11 -2.78
N HIS A 9 -7.87 0.96 -2.77
CA HIS A 9 -7.27 -0.36 -3.01
C HIS A 9 -6.46 -0.47 -4.31
N GLU A 10 -7.09 -0.28 -5.47
CA GLU A 10 -6.51 -0.23 -6.81
C GLU A 10 -5.29 0.69 -6.92
N GLN A 11 -5.33 1.86 -6.28
CA GLN A 11 -4.20 2.79 -6.32
C GLN A 11 -3.00 2.25 -5.53
N LEU A 12 -3.22 1.59 -4.39
CA LEU A 12 -2.16 0.95 -3.62
C LEU A 12 -1.58 -0.26 -4.35
N GLU A 13 -2.45 -1.14 -4.86
CA GLU A 13 -2.05 -2.30 -5.65
C GLU A 13 -1.19 -1.88 -6.85
N ALA A 14 -1.66 -0.88 -7.62
CA ALA A 14 -0.93 -0.36 -8.77
C ALA A 14 0.40 0.28 -8.39
N LEU A 15 0.44 1.06 -7.29
CA LEU A 15 1.67 1.69 -6.80
C LEU A 15 2.72 0.64 -6.42
N VAL A 16 2.33 -0.37 -5.63
CA VAL A 16 3.23 -1.44 -5.19
C VAL A 16 3.69 -2.28 -6.37
N LEU A 17 2.77 -2.68 -7.26
CA LEU A 17 3.09 -3.46 -8.44
C LEU A 17 4.06 -2.72 -9.37
N ALA A 18 3.85 -1.42 -9.59
CA ALA A 18 4.73 -0.60 -10.42
C ALA A 18 6.13 -0.47 -9.81
N HIS A 19 6.21 -0.20 -8.50
CA HIS A 19 7.49 -0.10 -7.79
C HIS A 19 8.26 -1.42 -7.85
N LEU A 20 7.62 -2.54 -7.52
CA LEU A 20 8.28 -3.85 -7.51
C LEU A 20 8.73 -4.28 -8.92
N ARG A 21 7.93 -4.03 -9.96
CA ARG A 21 8.35 -4.28 -11.36
C ARG A 21 9.55 -3.44 -11.77
N SER A 22 9.65 -2.20 -11.28
CA SER A 22 10.78 -1.32 -11.59
C SER A 22 12.05 -1.69 -10.82
N GLN A 23 11.94 -2.02 -9.54
CA GLN A 23 13.09 -2.30 -8.67
C GLN A 23 13.58 -3.75 -8.75
N TYR A 24 12.64 -4.69 -8.96
CA TYR A 24 12.90 -6.12 -8.95
C TYR A 24 12.33 -6.81 -10.19
N PRO A 25 12.79 -6.44 -11.41
CA PRO A 25 12.28 -7.00 -12.65
C PRO A 25 12.40 -8.53 -12.72
N GLN A 26 13.34 -9.14 -11.99
CA GLN A 26 13.54 -10.59 -11.92
C GLN A 26 12.37 -11.34 -11.28
N PHE A 27 11.51 -10.68 -10.50
CA PHE A 27 10.40 -11.34 -9.83
C PHE A 27 9.23 -11.66 -10.78
N ASN A 28 9.20 -11.11 -11.99
CA ASN A 28 8.16 -11.38 -13.00
C ASN A 28 6.75 -11.34 -12.42
N LEU A 29 6.43 -10.28 -11.68
CA LEU A 29 5.15 -10.14 -10.98
C LEU A 29 3.98 -10.05 -11.95
N ARG A 30 2.98 -10.89 -11.70
CA ARG A 30 1.72 -10.92 -12.43
C ARG A 30 0.74 -9.90 -11.86
N ASP A 31 0.51 -9.97 -10.55
CA ASP A 31 -0.52 -9.18 -9.88
C ASP A 31 -0.14 -8.77 -8.46
N ALA A 32 -0.86 -7.79 -7.91
CA ALA A 32 -0.77 -7.34 -6.53
C ALA A 32 -2.18 -7.14 -5.99
N ILE A 33 -2.50 -7.79 -4.88
CA ILE A 33 -3.83 -7.81 -4.28
C ILE A 33 -3.74 -7.27 -2.86
N LEU A 34 -4.53 -6.25 -2.55
CA LEU A 34 -4.65 -5.69 -1.22
C LEU A 34 -5.50 -6.61 -0.36
N GLU A 35 -4.94 -7.00 0.77
CA GLU A 35 -5.57 -7.83 1.77
C GLU A 35 -5.66 -7.09 3.09
N SER A 36 -6.73 -7.33 3.84
CA SER A 36 -6.89 -6.74 5.16
C SER A 36 -7.66 -7.66 6.09
N SER A 37 -7.31 -7.62 7.37
CA SER A 37 -8.03 -8.29 8.45
C SER A 37 -8.88 -7.29 9.20
N THR A 38 -10.20 -7.45 9.14
CA THR A 38 -11.15 -6.61 9.87
C THR A 38 -11.44 -7.18 11.26
N GLY A 39 -11.52 -6.29 12.26
CA GLY A 39 -11.91 -6.58 13.64
C GLY A 39 -13.43 -6.55 13.85
N VAL A 40 -13.86 -6.12 15.04
CA VAL A 40 -15.29 -5.92 15.34
C VAL A 40 -15.71 -4.56 14.79
N GLY A 41 -16.61 -4.53 13.81
CA GLY A 41 -17.01 -3.31 13.09
C GLY A 41 -16.07 -2.98 11.92
N ASP A 42 -15.93 -1.68 11.60
CA ASP A 42 -15.14 -1.20 10.45
C ASP A 42 -13.63 -1.00 10.76
N GLU A 43 -13.15 -1.57 11.86
CA GLU A 43 -11.76 -1.45 12.29
C GLU A 43 -10.85 -2.41 11.50
N VAL A 44 -9.84 -1.88 10.81
CA VAL A 44 -8.79 -2.70 10.19
C VAL A 44 -7.72 -2.99 11.23
N ARG A 45 -7.47 -4.28 11.51
CA ARG A 45 -6.44 -4.74 12.46
C ARG A 45 -5.07 -4.86 11.81
N SER A 46 -5.04 -5.35 10.59
CA SER A 46 -3.82 -5.49 9.78
C SER A 46 -4.18 -5.43 8.30
N TRP A 47 -3.21 -5.04 7.48
CA TRP A 47 -3.34 -4.98 6.03
C TRP A 47 -1.98 -5.20 5.37
N TRP A 48 -1.98 -5.74 4.16
CA TRP A 48 -0.77 -6.06 3.40
C TRP A 48 -1.13 -6.17 1.92
N ILE A 49 -0.12 -6.30 1.05
CA ILE A 49 -0.32 -6.60 -0.37
C ILE A 49 0.34 -7.94 -0.69
N ALA A 50 -0.47 -8.90 -1.15
CA ALA A 50 -0.01 -10.16 -1.69
C ALA A 50 0.34 -9.98 -3.17
N CYS A 51 1.55 -10.34 -3.57
CA CYS A 51 2.03 -10.24 -4.94
C CYS A 51 2.17 -11.63 -5.55
N GLU A 52 1.43 -11.91 -6.63
CA GLU A 52 1.50 -13.16 -7.37
C GLU A 52 2.61 -13.07 -8.44
N HIS A 53 3.51 -14.04 -8.45
CA HIS A 53 4.57 -14.19 -9.45
C HIS A 53 4.08 -15.07 -10.61
N GLN A 54 4.64 -14.90 -11.81
CA GLN A 54 4.25 -15.71 -12.98
C GLN A 54 4.56 -17.21 -12.84
N ASP A 55 5.48 -17.58 -11.94
CA ASP A 55 5.81 -18.98 -11.64
C ASP A 55 4.89 -19.61 -10.59
N GLY A 56 3.89 -18.87 -10.09
CA GLY A 56 2.94 -19.30 -9.08
C GLY A 56 3.42 -19.10 -7.65
N ASN A 57 4.58 -18.49 -7.42
CA ASN A 57 5.00 -18.08 -6.08
C ASN A 57 4.25 -16.82 -5.62
N GLU A 58 4.15 -16.64 -4.31
CA GLU A 58 3.54 -15.47 -3.69
C GLU A 58 4.53 -14.80 -2.73
N SER A 59 4.56 -13.47 -2.77
CA SER A 59 5.29 -12.63 -1.81
C SER A 59 4.31 -11.70 -1.11
N ILE A 60 4.63 -11.30 0.13
CA ILE A 60 3.82 -10.35 0.88
C ILE A 60 4.63 -9.09 1.12
N ILE A 61 3.99 -7.93 0.92
CA ILE A 61 4.50 -6.62 1.31
C ILE A 61 3.66 -6.14 2.49
N GLU A 62 4.30 -6.02 3.65
CA GLU A 62 3.65 -5.57 4.88
C GLU A 62 3.41 -4.05 4.85
N ASP A 63 2.44 -3.58 5.63
CA ASP A 63 2.03 -2.19 5.70
C ASP A 63 3.18 -1.20 5.94
N GLU A 64 4.11 -1.52 6.82
CA GLU A 64 5.30 -0.70 7.07
C GLU A 64 6.14 -0.49 5.80
N GLN A 65 6.30 -1.54 4.99
CA GLN A 65 7.03 -1.47 3.72
C GLN A 65 6.27 -0.65 2.68
N ILE A 66 4.93 -0.75 2.65
CA ILE A 66 4.08 0.05 1.77
C ILE A 66 4.18 1.53 2.13
N LEU A 67 4.18 1.87 3.43
CA LEU A 67 4.35 3.25 3.89
C LEU A 67 5.73 3.81 3.52
N LEU A 68 6.80 3.03 3.67
CA LEU A 68 8.14 3.43 3.22
C LEU A 68 8.18 3.68 1.71
N LEU A 69 7.55 2.82 0.92
CA LEU A 69 7.45 2.98 -0.52
C LEU A 69 6.71 4.28 -0.89
N ILE A 70 5.58 4.58 -0.24
CA ILE A 70 4.86 5.85 -0.44
C ILE A 70 5.76 7.04 -0.12
N GLN A 71 6.51 6.97 0.98
CA GLN A 71 7.43 8.03 1.37
C GLN A 71 8.50 8.28 0.29
N GLU A 72 9.08 7.21 -0.27
CA GLU A 72 10.06 7.28 -1.35
C GLU A 72 9.46 7.82 -2.66
N ASP A 73 8.30 7.30 -3.08
CA ASP A 73 7.59 7.73 -4.29
C ASP A 73 7.25 9.23 -4.27
N LYS A 74 6.88 9.75 -3.09
CA LYS A 74 6.55 11.17 -2.92
C LYS A 74 7.76 12.06 -2.65
N GLY A 75 8.96 11.51 -2.46
CA GLY A 75 10.14 12.29 -2.07
C GLY A 75 9.99 12.95 -0.70
N TRP A 76 9.20 12.34 0.19
CA TRP A 76 8.93 12.86 1.52
C TRP A 76 10.08 12.55 2.49
N GLN A 77 10.40 13.50 3.35
CA GLN A 77 11.40 13.28 4.40
C GLN A 77 10.90 12.26 5.43
N LYS A 78 9.60 12.34 5.77
CA LYS A 78 8.93 11.40 6.67
C LYS A 78 7.42 11.38 6.49
N ILE A 79 6.81 10.23 6.71
CA ILE A 79 5.39 10.13 7.04
C ILE A 79 5.19 10.52 8.51
N LYS A 80 4.27 11.44 8.78
CA LYS A 80 3.92 11.83 10.15
C LYS A 80 2.81 10.97 10.72
N GLU A 81 1.80 10.70 9.89
CA GLU A 81 0.53 10.12 10.30
C GLU A 81 -0.01 9.29 9.14
N HIS A 82 -0.64 8.17 9.44
CA HIS A 82 -1.46 7.43 8.48
C HIS A 82 -2.71 6.91 9.18
N ARG A 83 -3.78 6.69 8.40
CA ARG A 83 -5.03 6.13 8.87
C ARG A 83 -5.59 5.20 7.82
N VAL A 84 -6.07 4.04 8.26
CA VAL A 84 -6.82 3.11 7.44
C VAL A 84 -8.29 3.14 7.82
N SER A 85 -9.16 3.02 6.82
CA SER A 85 -10.60 2.83 7.01
C SER A 85 -11.14 1.94 5.90
N VAL A 86 -12.15 1.15 6.23
CA VAL A 86 -12.94 0.39 5.24
C VAL A 86 -14.37 0.89 5.32
N THR A 87 -14.96 1.22 4.17
CA THR A 87 -16.36 1.66 4.11
C THR A 87 -17.12 0.84 3.07
N GLU A 88 -18.43 0.65 3.27
CA GLU A 88 -19.27 -0.06 2.29
C GLU A 88 -19.25 0.58 0.89
N ARG A 89 -19.03 1.90 0.83
CA ARG A 89 -19.10 2.67 -0.42
C ARG A 89 -17.77 2.75 -1.15
N GLU A 90 -16.67 2.98 -0.43
CA GLU A 90 -15.36 3.25 -1.02
C GLU A 90 -14.37 2.09 -0.83
N GLY A 91 -14.72 1.06 -0.08
CA GLY A 91 -13.83 -0.04 0.25
C GLY A 91 -12.67 0.42 1.15
N PHE A 92 -11.51 -0.20 0.98
CA PHE A 92 -10.29 0.12 1.71
C PHE A 92 -9.72 1.47 1.29
N ILE A 93 -9.41 2.30 2.29
CA ILE A 93 -8.85 3.63 2.12
C ILE A 93 -7.66 3.80 3.06
N LEU A 94 -6.52 4.19 2.49
CA LEU A 94 -5.35 4.67 3.23
C LEU A 94 -5.22 6.19 3.06
N GLU A 95 -5.28 6.91 4.18
CA GLU A 95 -4.89 8.32 4.25
C GLU A 95 -3.48 8.44 4.82
N VAL A 96 -2.61 9.19 4.16
CA VAL A 96 -1.21 9.39 4.59
C VAL A 96 -0.89 10.89 4.63
N VAL A 97 -0.24 11.33 5.70
CA VAL A 97 0.26 12.70 5.86
C VAL A 97 1.78 12.68 5.90
N GLY A 98 2.42 13.23 4.86
CA GLY A 98 3.86 13.35 4.74
C GLY A 98 4.40 14.75 4.98
N LEU A 99 5.70 14.85 5.22
CA LEU A 99 6.45 16.11 5.16
C LEU A 99 7.25 16.17 3.87
N ASP A 100 6.93 17.17 3.05
CA ASP A 100 7.79 17.54 1.92
C ASP A 100 9.15 18.01 2.40
N SER A 101 10.15 17.74 1.57
CA SER A 101 11.54 18.16 1.76
C SER A 101 11.76 19.66 1.59
#